data_AF-A0A970EK90-F1
#
_entry.id   AF-A0A970EK90-F1
#
_cell.length_a   1.000
_cell.length_b   1.000
_cell.length_c   1.000
_cell.angle_alpha   90.00
_cell.angle_beta   90.00
_cell.angle_gamma   90.00
#
_symmetry.space_group_name_H-M   'P 1'
#
loop_
_entity.id
_entity.type
_entity.pdbx_description
1 polymer ?
#
loop_
_entity_poly.entity_id
_entity_poly.type
_entity_poly.pdbx_seq_one_letter_code
_entity_poly.pdbx_strand_id
1 'polypeptide(L)'
;MSRFYYDNEMAMVYKIGPVVASEVKKKDQDIPTAILVYTDIKITNFRREKIRRTLSEVYPLPDYDLETAKKAFIDNVLSRFLGEAEPISEEKYAALEKRLEPVSK
;
A
#
# COMPACT_ATOMS: atom_id res chain seq x y z
N MET A 1 4.70 6.86 8.26
CA MET A 1 5.31 5.61 8.76
C MET A 1 4.78 4.45 7.95
N SER A 2 5.61 3.44 7.66
CA SER A 2 5.17 2.24 6.94
C SER A 2 4.26 1.38 7.83
N ARG A 3 3.38 0.59 7.20
CA ARG A 3 2.56 -0.43 7.87
C ARG A 3 2.97 -1.80 7.37
N PHE A 4 2.85 -2.81 8.22
CA PHE A 4 3.31 -4.15 7.93
C PHE A 4 2.18 -5.15 8.11
N TYR A 5 2.08 -6.10 7.19
CA TYR A 5 1.04 -7.13 7.20
C TYR A 5 1.62 -8.50 6.88
N TYR A 6 0.95 -9.55 7.33
CA TYR A 6 1.26 -10.93 7.01
C TYR A 6 -0.02 -11.69 6.63
N ASP A 7 0.00 -12.29 5.44
CA ASP A 7 -0.98 -13.25 5.00
C ASP A 7 -0.44 -14.65 5.27
N ASN A 8 -1.11 -15.38 6.16
CA ASN A 8 -0.71 -16.72 6.55
C ASN A 8 -1.08 -17.79 5.51
N GLU A 9 -2.17 -17.59 4.76
CA GLU A 9 -2.63 -18.56 3.77
C GLU A 9 -1.73 -18.54 2.53
N MET A 10 -1.43 -17.34 2.03
CA MET A 10 -0.56 -17.15 0.88
C MET A 10 0.91 -17.16 1.23
N ALA A 11 1.22 -17.11 2.53
CA ALA A 11 2.58 -17.05 3.03
C ALA A 11 3.29 -15.82 2.41
N MET A 12 2.75 -14.62 2.69
CA MET A 12 3.25 -13.36 2.15
C MET A 12 3.39 -12.30 3.25
N VAL A 13 4.49 -11.56 3.23
CA VAL A 13 4.66 -10.35 4.05
C VAL A 13 4.59 -9.10 3.18
N TYR A 14 3.90 -8.09 3.69
CA TYR A 14 3.71 -6.81 3.02
C TYR A 14 4.33 -5.69 3.84
N LYS A 15 5.05 -4.80 3.18
CA LYS A 15 5.44 -3.49 3.69
C LYS A 15 4.74 -2.43 2.85
N ILE A 16 3.78 -1.76 3.46
CA ILE A 16 2.98 -0.69 2.87
C ILE A 16 3.63 0.65 3.20
N GLY A 17 3.89 1.46 2.19
CA GLY A 17 4.36 2.82 2.32
C GLY A 17 3.31 3.75 2.97
N PRO A 18 3.65 5.03 3.17
CA PRO A 18 2.62 6.02 3.48
C PRO A 18 1.59 6.07 2.35
N VAL A 19 0.33 6.30 2.70
CA VAL A 19 -0.71 6.62 1.71
C VAL A 19 -0.64 8.12 1.44
N VAL A 20 -0.38 8.47 0.19
CA VAL A 20 -0.19 9.85 -0.27
C VAL A 20 -1.41 10.24 -1.09
N ALA A 21 -1.88 11.47 -0.92
CA ALA A 21 -2.89 12.07 -1.79
C ALA A 21 -2.36 13.36 -2.39
N SER A 22 -2.63 13.57 -3.67
CA SER A 22 -2.20 14.75 -4.42
C SER A 22 -3.29 15.18 -5.37
N GLU A 23 -3.48 16.48 -5.51
CA GLU A 23 -4.40 17.04 -6.49
C GLU A 23 -3.91 16.82 -7.92
N VAL A 24 -4.83 16.44 -8.81
CA VAL A 24 -4.60 16.30 -10.24
C VAL A 24 -5.26 17.48 -10.95
N LYS A 25 -4.42 18.30 -11.58
CA LYS A 25 -4.82 19.47 -12.36
C LYS A 25 -4.94 19.12 -13.84
N LYS A 26 -5.88 19.77 -14.55
CA LYS A 26 -5.91 19.68 -16.02
C LYS A 26 -4.68 20.41 -16.58
N LYS A 27 -4.04 19.85 -17.60
CA LYS A 27 -2.83 20.44 -18.21
C LYS A 27 -3.01 21.90 -18.66
N ASP A 28 -4.22 22.29 -19.03
CA ASP A 28 -4.52 23.62 -19.58
C ASP A 28 -5.22 24.56 -18.58
N GLN A 29 -5.51 24.11 -17.36
CA GLN A 29 -6.20 24.89 -16.33
C GLN A 29 -5.62 24.56 -14.96
N ASP A 30 -5.19 25.57 -14.20
CA ASP A 30 -4.67 25.41 -12.84
C ASP A 30 -5.75 25.01 -11.80
N ILE A 31 -6.93 24.60 -12.28
CA ILE A 31 -8.06 24.15 -11.49
C ILE A 31 -7.87 22.65 -11.20
N PRO A 32 -7.72 22.26 -9.92
CA PRO A 32 -7.74 20.86 -9.52
C PRO A 32 -9.05 20.21 -9.95
N THR A 33 -8.97 19.02 -10.56
CA THR A 33 -10.16 18.28 -11.05
C THR A 33 -10.40 16.95 -10.34
N ALA A 34 -9.35 16.37 -9.78
CA ALA A 34 -9.42 15.11 -9.05
C ALA A 34 -8.32 15.03 -7.99
N ILE A 35 -8.38 14.01 -7.15
CA ILE A 35 -7.35 13.63 -6.19
C ILE A 35 -6.82 12.26 -6.60
N LEU A 36 -5.51 12.18 -6.84
CA LEU A 36 -4.81 10.90 -6.97
C LEU A 36 -4.36 10.47 -5.57
N VAL A 37 -4.81 9.29 -5.14
CA VAL A 37 -4.32 8.65 -3.92
C VAL A 37 -3.48 7.45 -4.31
N TYR A 38 -2.31 7.28 -3.72
CA TYR A 38 -1.43 6.16 -4.01
C TYR A 38 -0.58 5.72 -2.82
N THR A 39 -0.09 4.48 -2.89
CA THR A 39 0.90 3.95 -1.95
C THR A 39 1.79 2.91 -2.62
N ASP A 40 3.04 2.86 -2.20
CA ASP A 40 3.98 1.84 -2.64
C ASP A 40 3.95 0.62 -1.71
N ILE A 41 3.99 -0.55 -2.31
CA ILE A 41 3.89 -1.84 -1.61
C ILE A 41 5.08 -2.70 -2.01
N LYS A 42 5.79 -3.20 -1.00
CA LYS A 42 6.76 -4.28 -1.13
C LYS A 42 6.14 -5.58 -0.61
N ILE A 43 6.17 -6.62 -1.42
CA ILE A 43 5.67 -7.96 -1.10
C ILE A 43 6.86 -8.92 -1.14
N THR A 44 6.97 -9.77 -0.13
CA THR A 44 7.91 -10.89 -0.11
C THR A 44 7.15 -12.19 0.17
N ASN A 45 7.25 -13.18 -0.70
CA ASN A 45 6.62 -14.49 -0.51
C ASN A 45 7.63 -15.56 -0.03
N PHE A 46 7.15 -16.77 0.30
CA PHE A 46 8.03 -17.87 0.73
C PHE A 46 8.94 -18.42 -0.37
N ARG A 47 8.63 -18.14 -1.64
CA ARG A 47 9.52 -18.41 -2.79
C ARG A 47 10.61 -17.36 -2.96
N ARG A 48 10.67 -16.37 -2.05
CA ARG A 48 11.67 -15.30 -2.01
C ARG A 48 11.58 -14.33 -3.18
N GLU A 49 10.44 -14.26 -3.84
CA GLU A 49 10.17 -13.27 -4.87
C GLU A 49 9.85 -11.94 -4.19
N LYS A 50 10.59 -10.90 -4.55
CA LYS A 50 10.38 -9.54 -4.08
C LYS A 50 9.62 -8.78 -5.16
N ILE A 51 8.35 -8.50 -4.91
CA ILE A 51 7.48 -7.75 -5.82
C ILE A 51 7.35 -6.33 -5.27
N ARG A 52 7.58 -5.34 -6.12
CA ARG A 52 7.29 -3.93 -5.82
C ARG A 52 6.16 -3.46 -6.72
N ARG A 53 5.13 -2.87 -6.13
CA ARG A 53 3.96 -2.34 -6.84
C ARG A 53 3.55 -1.00 -6.24
N THR A 54 2.94 -0.17 -7.06
CA THR A 54 2.22 1.02 -6.59
C THR A 54 0.73 0.74 -6.79
N LEU A 55 -0.05 0.91 -5.73
CA LEU A 55 -1.51 0.97 -5.85
C LEU A 55 -1.92 2.43 -5.90
N SER A 56 -2.85 2.75 -6.79
CA SER A 56 -3.34 4.10 -6.96
C SER A 56 -4.80 4.11 -7.40
N GLU A 57 -5.55 5.11 -6.96
CA GLU A 57 -6.93 5.34 -7.35
C GLU A 57 -7.17 6.85 -7.49
N VAL A 58 -8.10 7.23 -8.37
CA VAL A 58 -8.45 8.64 -8.60
C VAL A 58 -9.85 8.92 -8.06
N TYR A 59 -9.99 9.99 -7.29
CA TYR A 59 -11.23 10.43 -6.66
C TYR A 59 -11.66 11.80 -7.21
N PRO A 60 -12.94 12.02 -7.50
CA PRO A 60 -13.46 13.31 -7.95
C PRO A 60 -13.43 14.34 -6.80
N LEU A 61 -12.88 15.53 -7.05
CA LEU A 61 -12.81 16.61 -6.05
C LEU A 61 -14.16 17.12 -5.51
N PRO A 62 -15.26 17.15 -6.29
CA PRO A 62 -16.55 17.58 -5.76
C PRO A 62 -17.06 16.69 -4.61
N ASP A 63 -16.67 15.41 -4.60
CA ASP A 63 -17.18 14.41 -3.66
C ASP A 63 -16.19 14.07 -2.54
N TYR A 64 -14.91 14.48 -2.69
CA TYR A 64 -13.83 14.11 -1.78
C TYR A 64 -12.87 15.26 -1.51
N ASP A 65 -12.43 15.36 -0.25
CA ASP A 65 -11.20 16.05 0.14
C ASP A 65 -10.03 15.05 0.24
N LEU A 66 -8.80 15.56 0.48
CA LEU A 66 -7.60 14.72 0.54
C LEU A 66 -7.69 13.63 1.62
N GLU A 67 -8.27 13.90 2.78
CA GLU A 67 -8.30 12.95 3.90
C GLU A 67 -9.39 11.90 3.73
N THR A 68 -10.57 12.30 3.26
CA THR A 68 -11.66 11.40 2.90
C THR A 68 -11.29 10.51 1.72
N ALA A 69 -10.57 11.01 0.71
CA ALA A 69 -10.03 10.20 -0.39
C ALA A 69 -9.01 9.17 0.12
N LYS A 70 -8.07 9.57 1.02
CA LYS A 70 -7.14 8.62 1.66
C LYS A 70 -7.87 7.53 2.43
N LYS A 71 -8.88 7.92 3.21
CA LYS A 71 -9.68 6.97 3.99
C LYS A 71 -10.42 5.99 3.07
N ALA A 72 -11.09 6.48 2.04
CA ALA A 72 -11.78 5.65 1.06
C ALA A 72 -10.81 4.68 0.35
N PHE A 73 -9.60 5.14 0.03
CA PHE A 73 -8.55 4.29 -0.54
C PHE A 73 -8.11 3.18 0.42
N ILE A 74 -7.88 3.51 1.69
CA ILE A 74 -7.51 2.52 2.71
C ILE A 74 -8.63 1.49 2.90
N ASP A 75 -9.86 1.97 3.04
CA ASP A 75 -11.02 1.15 3.41
C ASP A 75 -11.51 0.24 2.28
N ASN A 76 -11.27 0.61 1.00
CA ASN A 76 -11.81 -0.13 -0.16
C ASN A 76 -10.75 -0.71 -1.11
N VAL A 77 -9.65 0.01 -1.35
CA VAL A 77 -8.62 -0.40 -2.31
C VAL A 77 -7.56 -1.21 -1.59
N LEU A 78 -6.98 -0.65 -0.53
CA LEU A 78 -5.91 -1.31 0.22
C LEU A 78 -6.42 -2.53 0.99
N SER A 79 -7.57 -2.43 1.68
CA SER A 79 -8.19 -3.55 2.40
C SER A 79 -8.42 -4.76 1.49
N ARG A 80 -9.03 -4.54 0.32
CA ARG A 80 -9.30 -5.57 -0.69
C ARG A 80 -8.03 -6.15 -1.29
N PHE A 81 -6.98 -5.35 -1.46
CA PHE A 81 -5.69 -5.85 -1.91
C PHE A 81 -5.01 -6.74 -0.86
N LEU A 82 -5.10 -6.35 0.42
CA LEU A 82 -4.53 -7.11 1.53
C LEU A 82 -5.32 -8.38 1.85
N GLY A 83 -6.61 -8.44 1.51
CA GLY A 83 -7.46 -9.59 1.79
C GLY A 83 -7.47 -9.89 3.29
N GLU A 84 -7.14 -11.12 3.66
CA GLU A 84 -7.09 -11.61 5.05
C GLU A 84 -5.73 -11.35 5.73
N ALA A 85 -4.85 -10.53 5.14
CA ALA A 85 -3.55 -10.23 5.73
C ALA A 85 -3.71 -9.44 7.04
N GLU A 86 -3.10 -9.96 8.11
CA GLU A 86 -3.19 -9.37 9.44
C GLU A 86 -2.09 -8.33 9.68
N PRO A 87 -2.37 -7.23 10.40
CA PRO A 87 -1.36 -6.26 10.78
C PRO A 87 -0.34 -6.89 11.72
N ILE A 88 0.94 -6.60 11.49
CA ILE A 88 2.06 -7.07 12.30
C ILE A 88 2.97 -5.91 12.70
N SER A 89 3.78 -6.12 13.75
CA SER A 89 4.81 -5.16 14.14
C SER A 89 5.99 -5.16 13.15
N GLU A 90 6.78 -4.10 13.18
CA GLU A 90 8.01 -4.01 12.37
C GLU A 90 9.02 -5.11 12.75
N GLU A 91 9.11 -5.44 14.04
CA GLU A 91 9.99 -6.51 14.53
C GLU A 91 9.56 -7.88 13.99
N LYS A 92 8.24 -8.16 14.00
CA LYS A 92 7.69 -9.38 13.43
C LYS A 92 7.90 -9.42 11.92
N TYR A 93 7.75 -8.28 11.23
CA TYR A 93 8.07 -8.18 9.80
C TYR A 93 9.54 -8.52 9.53
N ALA A 94 10.47 -7.93 10.29
CA ALA A 94 11.91 -8.19 10.12
C ALA A 94 12.27 -9.65 10.43
N ALA A 95 11.64 -10.28 11.43
CA ALA A 95 11.85 -11.69 11.74
C ALA A 95 11.33 -12.62 10.63
N LEU A 96 10.15 -12.31 10.07
CA LEU A 96 9.59 -13.05 8.94
C LEU A 96 10.43 -12.83 7.68
N GLU A 97 10.81 -11.59 7.37
CA GLU A 97 11.67 -11.27 6.23
C GLU A 97 13.00 -12.03 6.33
N LYS A 98 13.66 -12.07 7.50
CA LYS A 98 14.88 -12.86 7.71
C LYS A 98 14.69 -14.36 7.54
N ARG A 99 13.55 -14.92 7.98
CA ARG A 99 13.22 -16.34 7.77
C ARG A 99 13.03 -16.65 6.28
N LEU A 100 12.61 -15.65 5.50
CA LEU A 100 12.39 -15.76 4.06
C LEU A 100 13.65 -15.41 3.24
N GLU A 101 14.57 -14.61 3.76
CA GLU A 101 15.85 -14.26 3.11
C GLU A 101 16.92 -15.36 3.27
N PRO A 102 17.87 -15.52 2.33
CA PRO A 102 18.91 -16.54 2.42
C PRO A 102 19.89 -16.25 3.58
N VAL A 103 20.31 -17.30 4.29
CA VAL A 103 21.59 -17.30 5.01
C VAL A 103 22.65 -17.26 3.92
N SER A 104 23.31 -16.12 3.73
CA SER A 104 24.47 -16.03 2.85
C SER A 104 25.47 -17.11 3.29
N LYS A 105 25.76 -18.05 2.39
CA LYS A 105 26.94 -18.92 2.50
C LYS A 105 28.17 -18.12 2.12
#